data_AF-A0A9R0WU49-F1
#
_entry.id   AF-A0A9R0WU49-F1
#
_cell.length_a   1.000
_cell.length_b   1.000
_cell.length_c   1.000
_cell.angle_alpha   90.00
_cell.angle_beta   90.00
_cell.angle_gamma   90.00
#
_symmetry.space_group_name_H-M   'P 1'
#
loop_
_entity.id
_entity.type
_entity.pdbx_description
1 polymer ?
#
loop_
_entity_poly.entity_id
_entity_poly.type
_entity_poly.pdbx_seq_one_letter_code
_entity_poly.pdbx_strand_id
1 'polypeptide(L)'
;MSVSDTNLHNGEKPISEITDAELAEKHGHMKLVCSQTRFVKTMKLLSQDHKKYIISETSLGGLTQMHEVTLRRIMLVRLAKSIDMDTQSISIGKTPIPITKEDVQGIFGIPIEGEDIEPHLEMQTDTELFTAYANNGQILISNLETAIRASKAPDGDFLRRFILYAIGTVLAPTTQHYVHSKFLNLVTDLENLRKFNWGCFTLNHFFKSIHKFRNRDHVNLQGNLILLQYWYWEHVRSGRLMYASRPPPLIARWDEMMATLRSDAYEKGGLHNGLIEMVVEVMNARIVDHENKVGRKLMEMEHRFDVKYQTLGEDLIDMKTKTGTNPRLSKAEDEIKDLRRELHELKYEFTSNRQSVSQKGRVQVINMAQHVNI
;
A
#
# COMPACT_ATOMS: atom_id res chain seq x y z
N MET A 1 -33.91 23.03 -7.87
CA MET A 1 -34.14 22.69 -6.46
C MET A 1 -32.82 22.18 -5.92
N SER A 2 -32.17 23.02 -5.11
CA SER A 2 -30.87 22.79 -4.49
C SER A 2 -30.99 21.74 -3.39
N VAL A 3 -30.24 20.65 -3.49
CA VAL A 3 -30.09 19.66 -2.41
C VAL A 3 -29.16 20.28 -1.37
N SER A 4 -29.68 20.35 -0.15
CA SER A 4 -29.15 21.02 1.01
C SER A 4 -28.01 20.24 1.66
N ASP A 5 -26.88 20.93 1.84
CA ASP A 5 -25.85 20.62 2.82
C ASP A 5 -26.43 20.67 4.23
N THR A 6 -26.87 19.54 4.77
CA THR A 6 -27.26 19.44 6.18
C THR A 6 -26.50 18.34 6.88
N ASN A 7 -25.27 18.68 7.28
CA ASN A 7 -24.64 18.25 8.54
C ASN A 7 -23.31 18.99 8.76
N LEU A 8 -23.35 20.32 8.70
CA LEU A 8 -22.27 21.17 9.17
C LEU A 8 -22.50 21.44 10.67
N HIS A 9 -21.66 20.86 11.52
CA HIS A 9 -21.49 21.37 12.87
C HIS A 9 -20.89 22.79 12.77
N ASN A 10 -21.54 23.75 13.40
CA ASN A 10 -21.24 25.19 13.49
C ASN A 10 -19.85 25.64 12.99
N GLY A 11 -19.81 26.25 11.80
CA GLY A 11 -18.71 27.11 11.34
C GLY A 11 -17.51 26.44 10.65
N GLU A 12 -17.51 25.12 10.47
CA GLU A 12 -16.44 24.45 9.70
C GLU A 12 -16.64 24.63 8.19
N LYS A 13 -15.55 24.89 7.45
CA LYS A 13 -15.58 24.92 5.98
C LYS A 13 -16.01 23.55 5.42
N PRO A 14 -16.74 23.50 4.29
CA PRO A 14 -16.98 22.26 3.56
C PRO A 14 -15.67 21.50 3.28
N ILE A 15 -15.67 20.17 3.39
CA ILE A 15 -14.45 19.37 3.19
C ILE A 15 -13.81 19.57 1.80
N SER A 16 -14.60 19.95 0.80
CA SER A 16 -14.16 20.31 -0.54
C SER A 16 -13.30 21.59 -0.58
N GLU A 17 -13.43 22.47 0.40
CA GLU A 17 -12.71 23.74 0.50
C GLU A 17 -11.50 23.68 1.44
N ILE A 18 -11.42 22.65 2.29
CA ILE A 18 -10.28 22.42 3.19
C ILE A 18 -9.12 21.87 2.36
N THR A 19 -7.94 22.48 2.46
CA THR A 19 -6.71 22.02 1.83
C THR A 19 -6.08 20.83 2.55
N ASP A 20 -5.23 20.06 1.86
CA ASP A 20 -4.50 18.95 2.49
C ASP A 20 -3.52 19.43 3.57
N ALA A 21 -3.01 20.66 3.44
CA ALA A 21 -2.19 21.29 4.46
C ALA A 21 -2.98 21.58 5.75
N GLU A 22 -4.20 22.14 5.63
CA GLU A 22 -5.10 22.35 6.78
C GLU A 22 -5.48 21.01 7.44
N LEU A 23 -5.74 19.96 6.64
CA LEU A 23 -5.98 18.61 7.18
C LEU A 23 -4.75 18.05 7.90
N ALA A 24 -3.54 18.30 7.39
CA ALA A 24 -2.30 17.85 8.01
C ALA A 24 -2.04 18.55 9.34
N GLU A 25 -2.32 19.84 9.44
CA GLU A 25 -2.24 20.59 10.69
C GLU A 25 -3.22 20.04 11.73
N LYS A 26 -4.49 19.85 11.35
CA LYS A 26 -5.54 19.38 12.27
C LYS A 26 -5.43 17.90 12.63
N HIS A 27 -5.02 17.04 11.70
CA HIS A 27 -5.12 15.57 11.84
C HIS A 27 -3.78 14.81 11.68
N GLY A 28 -2.66 15.51 11.50
CA GLY A 28 -1.34 14.89 11.30
C GLY A 28 -0.88 14.00 12.46
N HIS A 29 -1.26 14.36 13.69
CA HIS A 29 -0.89 13.66 14.93
C HIS A 29 -1.85 12.52 15.32
N MET A 30 -2.96 12.36 14.61
CA MET A 30 -3.97 11.33 14.89
C MET A 30 -3.39 9.91 14.74
N LYS A 31 -3.94 8.90 15.42
CA LYS A 31 -3.64 7.50 15.10
C LYS A 31 -4.54 6.99 13.96
N LEU A 32 -3.95 6.39 12.93
CA LEU A 32 -4.68 5.55 11.99
C LEU A 32 -4.74 4.13 12.53
N VAL A 33 -5.94 3.60 12.64
CA VAL A 33 -6.21 2.35 13.32
C VAL A 33 -6.58 1.32 12.28
N CYS A 34 -5.55 0.81 11.60
CA CYS A 34 -5.57 -0.34 10.72
C CYS A 34 -4.11 -0.76 10.58
N SER A 35 -3.74 -1.92 11.12
CA SER A 35 -2.33 -2.36 11.23
C SER A 35 -1.95 -3.30 10.10
N GLN A 36 -2.25 -2.88 8.88
CA GLN A 36 -2.07 -3.71 7.69
C GLN A 36 -0.63 -4.22 7.54
N THR A 37 0.37 -3.33 7.68
CA THR A 37 1.78 -3.70 7.57
C THR A 37 2.17 -4.75 8.61
N ARG A 38 1.64 -4.64 9.83
CA ARG A 38 1.86 -5.60 10.92
C ARG A 38 1.26 -6.98 10.57
N PHE A 39 0.04 -6.98 10.04
CA PHE A 39 -0.64 -8.19 9.57
C PHE A 39 0.16 -8.87 8.45
N VAL A 40 0.52 -8.14 7.40
CA VAL A 40 1.28 -8.68 6.26
C VAL A 40 2.64 -9.22 6.68
N LYS A 41 3.39 -8.50 7.53
CA LYS A 41 4.67 -8.99 8.07
C LYS A 41 4.52 -10.32 8.80
N THR A 42 3.39 -10.51 9.49
CA THR A 42 3.08 -11.79 10.15
C THR A 42 2.78 -12.87 9.11
N MET A 43 1.96 -12.57 8.09
CA MET A 43 1.62 -13.52 7.02
C MET A 43 2.83 -13.96 6.19
N LYS A 44 3.83 -13.10 6.00
CA LYS A 44 5.08 -13.41 5.30
C LYS A 44 5.91 -14.49 5.99
N LEU A 45 5.79 -14.63 7.31
CA LEU A 45 6.56 -15.60 8.11
C LEU A 45 5.89 -16.98 8.19
N LEU A 46 4.62 -17.09 7.76
CA LEU A 46 3.90 -18.36 7.78
C LEU A 46 4.37 -19.30 6.67
N SER A 47 4.46 -20.59 7.00
CA SER A 47 4.69 -21.63 6.00
C SER A 47 3.54 -21.73 5.00
N GLN A 48 3.78 -22.38 3.87
CA GLN A 48 2.73 -22.58 2.87
C GLN A 48 1.59 -23.44 3.40
N ASP A 49 1.84 -24.38 4.31
CA ASP A 49 0.79 -25.20 4.90
C ASP A 49 -0.15 -24.40 5.81
N HIS A 50 0.39 -23.46 6.59
CA HIS A 50 -0.43 -22.50 7.36
C HIS A 50 -1.31 -21.65 6.45
N LYS A 51 -0.77 -21.15 5.33
CA LYS A 51 -1.55 -20.36 4.36
C LYS A 51 -2.62 -21.19 3.68
N LYS A 52 -2.30 -22.42 3.26
CA LYS A 52 -3.28 -23.36 2.68
C LYS A 52 -4.40 -23.68 3.67
N TYR A 53 -4.08 -23.88 4.94
CA TYR A 53 -5.06 -24.16 5.98
C TYR A 53 -5.99 -22.96 6.24
N ILE A 54 -5.47 -21.73 6.24
CA ILE A 54 -6.32 -20.53 6.25
C ILE A 54 -7.28 -20.52 5.05
N ILE A 55 -6.78 -20.86 3.86
CA ILE A 55 -7.59 -20.87 2.63
C ILE A 55 -8.65 -21.99 2.66
N SER A 56 -8.35 -23.16 3.21
CA SER A 56 -9.26 -24.31 3.21
C SER A 56 -10.32 -24.25 4.33
N GLU A 57 -9.93 -23.77 5.51
CA GLU A 57 -10.78 -23.78 6.71
C GLU A 57 -11.46 -22.45 7.00
N THR A 58 -11.03 -21.37 6.35
CA THR A 58 -11.66 -20.06 6.50
C THR A 58 -12.08 -19.50 5.16
N SER A 59 -12.85 -18.43 5.20
CA SER A 59 -13.19 -17.63 4.03
C SER A 59 -12.40 -16.31 3.98
N LEU A 60 -11.26 -16.24 4.67
CA LEU A 60 -10.36 -15.08 4.76
C LEU A 60 -9.04 -15.25 3.99
N GLY A 61 -8.93 -16.28 3.14
CA GLY A 61 -7.71 -16.59 2.39
C GLY A 61 -7.17 -15.41 1.56
N GLY A 62 -8.03 -14.55 1.04
CA GLY A 62 -7.62 -13.39 0.26
C GLY A 62 -6.79 -12.36 1.05
N LEU A 63 -6.96 -12.26 2.37
CA LEU A 63 -6.14 -11.38 3.23
C LEU A 63 -4.66 -11.80 3.23
N THR A 64 -4.37 -13.09 3.03
CA THR A 64 -2.99 -13.62 3.05
C THR A 64 -2.16 -13.22 1.83
N GLN A 65 -2.81 -12.71 0.78
CA GLN A 65 -2.18 -12.30 -0.48
C GLN A 65 -1.80 -10.81 -0.49
N MET A 66 -2.08 -10.09 0.60
CA MET A 66 -1.83 -8.67 0.71
C MET A 66 -0.34 -8.33 0.79
N HIS A 67 0.11 -7.31 0.06
CA HIS A 67 1.47 -6.76 0.15
C HIS A 67 1.54 -5.61 1.15
N GLU A 68 2.72 -5.34 1.72
CA GLU A 68 2.88 -4.21 2.64
C GLU A 68 2.62 -2.90 1.91
N VAL A 69 1.66 -2.13 2.42
CA VAL A 69 1.30 -0.82 1.89
C VAL A 69 1.09 0.16 3.03
N THR A 70 1.68 1.33 2.91
CA THR A 70 1.56 2.41 3.88
C THR A 70 0.22 3.13 3.70
N LEU A 71 -0.46 3.41 4.82
CA LEU A 71 -1.70 4.18 4.82
C LEU A 71 -1.42 5.66 4.55
N ARG A 72 -2.08 6.23 3.53
CA ARG A 72 -1.96 7.64 3.17
C ARG A 72 -2.88 8.48 4.04
N ARG A 73 -2.36 8.95 5.17
CA ARG A 73 -3.12 9.64 6.23
C ARG A 73 -4.03 10.75 5.74
N ILE A 74 -3.48 11.74 5.03
CA ILE A 74 -4.24 12.94 4.66
C ILE A 74 -5.33 12.58 3.66
N MET A 75 -5.01 11.75 2.67
CA MET A 75 -5.97 11.19 1.72
C MET A 75 -7.10 10.44 2.46
N LEU A 76 -6.77 9.55 3.41
CA LEU A 76 -7.77 8.80 4.18
C LEU A 76 -8.67 9.70 5.03
N VAL A 77 -8.10 10.74 5.66
CA VAL A 77 -8.88 11.74 6.40
C VAL A 77 -9.84 12.48 5.47
N ARG A 78 -9.35 12.93 4.30
CA ARG A 78 -10.19 13.60 3.30
C ARG A 78 -11.31 12.68 2.83
N LEU A 79 -10.99 11.44 2.45
CA LEU A 79 -11.96 10.44 2.02
C LEU A 79 -13.01 10.18 3.12
N ALA A 80 -12.58 9.93 4.35
CA ALA A 80 -13.47 9.68 5.49
C ALA A 80 -14.42 10.85 5.78
N LYS A 81 -13.93 12.10 5.68
CA LYS A 81 -14.77 13.30 5.84
C LYS A 81 -15.68 13.56 4.63
N SER A 82 -15.35 13.02 3.46
CA SER A 82 -16.12 13.17 2.21
C SER A 82 -17.20 12.11 2.00
N ILE A 83 -17.29 11.09 2.86
CA ILE A 83 -18.34 10.08 2.80
C ILE A 83 -19.67 10.71 3.19
N ASP A 84 -20.64 10.68 2.28
CA ASP A 84 -22.05 10.89 2.59
C ASP A 84 -22.57 9.63 3.31
N MET A 85 -23.08 9.79 4.54
CA MET A 85 -23.47 8.65 5.38
C MET A 85 -24.84 8.09 5.00
N ASP A 86 -25.69 8.86 4.33
CA ASP A 86 -27.04 8.44 3.93
C ASP A 86 -26.96 7.57 2.68
N THR A 87 -26.11 7.96 1.73
CA THR A 87 -25.88 7.22 0.49
C THR A 87 -24.67 6.29 0.54
N GLN A 88 -23.88 6.33 1.63
CA GLN A 88 -22.66 5.54 1.80
C GLN A 88 -21.66 5.73 0.63
N SER A 89 -21.60 6.95 0.10
CA SER A 89 -20.89 7.27 -1.14
C SER A 89 -19.88 8.41 -0.97
N ILE A 90 -18.89 8.44 -1.86
CA ILE A 90 -18.01 9.60 -2.03
C ILE A 90 -18.24 10.18 -3.42
N SER A 91 -18.44 11.49 -3.50
CA SER A 91 -18.58 12.19 -4.77
C SER A 91 -17.22 12.39 -5.45
N ILE A 92 -17.01 11.73 -6.59
CA ILE A 92 -15.80 11.86 -7.42
C ILE A 92 -16.23 12.43 -8.77
N GLY A 93 -15.71 13.60 -9.17
CA GLY A 93 -16.09 14.22 -10.44
C GLY A 93 -17.59 14.48 -10.57
N LYS A 94 -18.25 14.87 -9.46
CA LYS A 94 -19.72 15.05 -9.33
C LYS A 94 -20.56 13.78 -9.43
N THR A 95 -19.93 12.61 -9.55
CA THR A 95 -20.63 11.32 -9.52
C THR A 95 -20.54 10.73 -8.12
N PRO A 96 -21.66 10.48 -7.42
CA PRO A 96 -21.63 9.74 -6.18
C PRO A 96 -21.30 8.27 -6.47
N ILE A 97 -20.23 7.76 -5.85
CA ILE A 97 -19.81 6.38 -5.98
C ILE A 97 -19.96 5.72 -4.60
N PRO A 98 -20.87 4.74 -4.44
CA PRO A 98 -21.06 4.06 -3.16
C PRO A 98 -19.88 3.14 -2.83
N ILE A 99 -19.60 2.95 -1.54
CA ILE A 99 -18.73 1.89 -1.03
C ILE A 99 -19.61 0.70 -0.67
N THR A 100 -19.57 -0.37 -1.46
CA THR A 100 -20.51 -1.49 -1.34
C THR A 100 -19.87 -2.77 -0.79
N LYS A 101 -20.69 -3.79 -0.49
CA LYS A 101 -20.18 -5.11 -0.13
C LYS A 101 -19.42 -5.75 -1.29
N GLU A 102 -19.82 -5.52 -2.54
CA GLU A 102 -19.13 -6.01 -3.73
C GLU A 102 -17.70 -5.45 -3.83
N ASP A 103 -17.46 -4.21 -3.38
CA ASP A 103 -16.10 -3.67 -3.27
C ASP A 103 -15.26 -4.46 -2.26
N VAL A 104 -15.85 -4.85 -1.13
CA VAL A 104 -15.18 -5.68 -0.12
C VAL A 104 -14.85 -7.07 -0.69
N GLN A 105 -15.79 -7.71 -1.38
CA GLN A 105 -15.55 -8.99 -2.06
C GLN A 105 -14.46 -8.85 -3.12
N GLY A 106 -14.52 -7.82 -3.96
CA GLY A 106 -13.54 -7.54 -4.99
C GLY A 106 -12.15 -7.35 -4.39
N ILE A 107 -12.01 -6.38 -3.48
CA ILE A 107 -10.73 -5.99 -2.90
C ILE A 107 -10.11 -7.12 -2.09
N PHE A 108 -10.86 -7.74 -1.19
CA PHE A 108 -10.31 -8.70 -0.23
C PHE A 108 -10.51 -10.17 -0.61
N GLY A 109 -11.41 -10.49 -1.54
CA GLY A 109 -11.76 -11.87 -1.86
C GLY A 109 -12.37 -12.63 -0.68
N ILE A 110 -13.18 -11.95 0.14
CA ILE A 110 -13.89 -12.51 1.30
C ILE A 110 -15.39 -12.55 1.03
N PRO A 111 -16.15 -13.47 1.66
CA PRO A 111 -17.56 -13.66 1.39
C PRO A 111 -18.39 -12.47 1.87
N ILE A 112 -19.41 -12.13 1.07
CA ILE A 112 -20.39 -11.07 1.32
C ILE A 112 -21.81 -11.61 1.50
N GLU A 113 -21.93 -12.93 1.46
CA GLU A 113 -23.13 -13.71 1.71
C GLU A 113 -22.81 -14.72 2.83
N GLY A 114 -23.84 -15.24 3.48
CA GLY A 114 -23.70 -16.17 4.60
C GLY A 114 -24.35 -15.65 5.88
N GLU A 115 -24.00 -16.27 7.00
CA GLU A 115 -24.54 -15.98 8.32
C GLU A 115 -24.02 -14.63 8.85
N ASP A 116 -24.92 -13.83 9.41
CA ASP A 116 -24.57 -12.56 10.03
C ASP A 116 -23.77 -12.79 11.32
N ILE A 117 -22.72 -12.00 11.51
CA ILE A 117 -21.81 -12.10 12.64
C ILE A 117 -22.42 -11.48 13.91
N GLU A 118 -23.24 -10.43 13.78
CA GLU A 118 -23.68 -9.62 14.93
C GLU A 118 -24.39 -10.46 16.03
N PRO A 119 -25.32 -11.39 15.71
CA PRO A 119 -25.97 -12.23 16.72
C PRO A 119 -24.98 -13.04 17.58
N HIS A 120 -23.89 -13.53 16.99
CA HIS A 120 -22.87 -14.30 17.73
C HIS A 120 -22.07 -13.42 18.70
N LEU A 121 -21.96 -12.11 18.43
CA LEU A 121 -21.25 -11.17 19.30
C LEU A 121 -22.04 -10.84 20.58
N GLU A 122 -23.34 -11.14 20.61
CA GLU A 122 -24.22 -10.94 21.77
C GLU A 122 -24.30 -12.19 22.68
N MET A 123 -23.81 -13.34 22.21
CA MET A 123 -23.76 -14.57 22.99
C MET A 123 -22.82 -14.44 24.19
N GLN A 124 -23.07 -15.23 25.23
CA GLN A 124 -22.16 -15.33 26.37
C GLN A 124 -20.76 -15.75 25.90
N THR A 125 -19.74 -14.99 26.33
CA THR A 125 -18.35 -15.29 26.00
C THR A 125 -17.94 -16.66 26.52
N ASP A 126 -17.30 -17.45 25.66
CA ASP A 126 -16.67 -18.72 26.03
C ASP A 126 -15.55 -18.50 27.07
N THR A 127 -15.81 -18.96 28.31
CA THR A 127 -14.89 -18.78 29.45
C THR A 127 -13.60 -19.59 29.28
N GLU A 128 -13.66 -20.76 28.64
CA GLU A 128 -12.49 -21.63 28.43
C GLU A 128 -11.54 -20.99 27.42
N LEU A 129 -12.08 -20.55 26.28
CA LEU A 129 -11.28 -19.82 25.28
C LEU A 129 -10.78 -18.48 25.82
N PHE A 130 -11.58 -17.78 26.64
CA PHE A 130 -11.13 -16.56 27.28
C PHE A 130 -9.93 -16.82 28.19
N THR A 131 -9.99 -17.86 29.01
CA THR A 131 -8.87 -18.26 29.88
C THR A 131 -7.64 -18.66 29.05
N ALA A 132 -7.83 -19.34 27.91
CA ALA A 132 -6.74 -19.79 27.05
C ALA A 132 -6.02 -18.66 26.29
N TYR A 133 -6.74 -17.60 25.88
CA TYR A 133 -6.18 -16.55 25.03
C TYR A 133 -5.99 -15.19 25.71
N ALA A 134 -6.68 -14.93 26.82
CA ALA A 134 -6.53 -13.68 27.55
C ALA A 134 -5.23 -13.68 28.37
N ASN A 135 -4.61 -12.51 28.44
CA ASN A 135 -3.51 -12.21 29.34
C ASN A 135 -3.93 -10.96 30.14
N ASN A 136 -3.94 -11.05 31.46
CA ASN A 136 -4.44 -10.00 32.36
C ASN A 136 -5.85 -9.51 31.98
N GLY A 137 -6.74 -10.45 31.63
CA GLY A 137 -8.12 -10.17 31.25
C GLY A 137 -8.32 -9.59 29.84
N GLN A 138 -7.28 -9.56 28.99
CA GLN A 138 -7.36 -9.00 27.65
C GLN A 138 -6.73 -9.92 26.59
N ILE A 139 -7.34 -10.00 25.42
CA ILE A 139 -6.78 -10.76 24.29
C ILE A 139 -5.85 -9.83 23.49
N LEU A 140 -4.60 -9.71 23.93
CA LEU A 140 -3.64 -8.75 23.35
C LEU A 140 -3.29 -9.10 21.90
N ILE A 141 -3.33 -8.11 21.00
CA ILE A 141 -2.97 -8.30 19.58
C ILE A 141 -1.51 -8.74 19.44
N SER A 142 -0.61 -8.25 20.31
CA SER A 142 0.78 -8.70 20.37
C SER A 142 0.94 -10.16 20.75
N ASN A 143 0.11 -10.68 21.66
CA ASN A 143 0.20 -12.07 22.08
C ASN A 143 -0.32 -12.99 20.97
N LEU A 144 -1.40 -12.59 20.28
CA LEU A 144 -1.89 -13.28 19.09
C LEU A 144 -0.80 -13.34 18.00
N GLU A 145 -0.16 -12.21 17.68
CA GLU A 145 0.93 -12.15 16.70
C GLU A 145 2.09 -13.09 17.07
N THR A 146 2.58 -13.01 18.31
CA THR A 146 3.68 -13.86 18.78
C THR A 146 3.32 -15.34 18.69
N ALA A 147 2.11 -15.72 19.13
CA ALA A 147 1.65 -17.11 19.10
C ALA A 147 1.49 -17.63 17.66
N ILE A 148 0.95 -16.80 16.75
CA ILE A 148 0.85 -17.13 15.32
C ILE A 148 2.23 -17.40 14.72
N ARG A 149 3.23 -16.55 15.02
CA ARG A 149 4.60 -16.71 14.52
C ARG A 149 5.32 -17.91 15.13
N ALA A 150 4.98 -18.29 16.35
CA ALA A 150 5.54 -19.45 17.04
C ALA A 150 4.82 -20.77 16.69
N SER A 151 3.74 -20.71 15.91
CA SER A 151 2.95 -21.89 15.55
C SER A 151 3.78 -22.90 14.77
N LYS A 152 3.77 -24.15 15.22
CA LYS A 152 4.49 -25.26 14.57
C LYS A 152 3.61 -26.01 13.58
N ALA A 153 2.30 -25.98 13.76
CA ALA A 153 1.34 -26.73 12.95
C ALA A 153 0.11 -25.87 12.64
N PRO A 154 -0.52 -26.06 11.48
CA PRO A 154 -1.76 -25.39 11.12
C PRO A 154 -2.96 -26.09 11.78
N ASP A 155 -3.11 -25.90 13.09
CA ASP A 155 -4.19 -26.50 13.88
C ASP A 155 -5.32 -25.50 14.18
N GLY A 156 -6.35 -25.97 14.89
CA GLY A 156 -7.47 -25.13 15.27
C GLY A 156 -7.08 -23.94 16.14
N ASP A 157 -6.06 -24.08 16.99
CA ASP A 157 -5.62 -23.01 17.90
C ASP A 157 -4.93 -21.88 17.13
N PHE A 158 -4.12 -22.25 16.13
CA PHE A 158 -3.59 -21.34 15.14
C PHE A 158 -4.72 -20.60 14.40
N LEU A 159 -5.78 -21.31 13.98
CA LEU A 159 -6.89 -20.71 13.24
C LEU A 159 -7.65 -19.68 14.07
N ARG A 160 -7.99 -20.01 15.33
CA ARG A 160 -8.65 -19.09 16.26
C ARG A 160 -7.83 -17.81 16.44
N ARG A 161 -6.52 -17.95 16.65
CA ARG A 161 -5.61 -16.80 16.81
C ARG A 161 -5.54 -15.98 15.54
N PHE A 162 -5.45 -16.61 14.36
CA PHE A 162 -5.46 -15.94 13.06
C PHE A 162 -6.72 -15.09 12.88
N ILE A 163 -7.92 -15.63 13.13
CA ILE A 163 -9.18 -14.90 13.00
C ILE A 163 -9.22 -13.70 13.95
N LEU A 164 -8.93 -13.89 15.23
CA LEU A 164 -8.90 -12.81 16.22
C LEU A 164 -7.88 -11.73 15.82
N TYR A 165 -6.72 -12.14 15.31
CA TYR A 165 -5.70 -11.22 14.84
C TYR A 165 -6.14 -10.43 13.60
N ALA A 166 -6.79 -11.07 12.63
CA ALA A 166 -7.36 -10.42 11.45
C ALA A 166 -8.43 -9.39 11.85
N ILE A 167 -9.29 -9.71 12.82
CA ILE A 167 -10.28 -8.78 13.41
C ILE A 167 -9.57 -7.56 14.02
N GLY A 168 -8.59 -7.79 14.89
CA GLY A 168 -7.90 -6.72 15.61
C GLY A 168 -7.01 -5.82 14.73
N THR A 169 -6.61 -6.28 13.54
CA THR A 169 -5.64 -5.55 12.70
C THR A 169 -6.22 -5.00 11.40
N VAL A 170 -7.19 -5.68 10.78
CA VAL A 170 -7.70 -5.35 9.43
C VAL A 170 -9.22 -5.27 9.38
N LEU A 171 -9.95 -6.29 9.83
CA LEU A 171 -11.41 -6.38 9.59
C LEU A 171 -12.22 -5.42 10.47
N ALA A 172 -11.91 -5.34 11.77
CA ALA A 172 -12.58 -4.43 12.69
C ALA A 172 -11.63 -3.78 13.70
N PRO A 173 -10.51 -3.18 13.23
CA PRO A 173 -9.51 -2.61 14.13
C PRO A 173 -10.11 -1.44 14.91
N THR A 174 -9.71 -1.36 16.19
CA THR A 174 -10.10 -0.28 17.11
C THR A 174 -8.84 0.32 17.76
N THR A 175 -8.98 1.46 18.43
CA THR A 175 -7.82 2.10 19.10
C THR A 175 -7.16 1.22 20.15
N GLN A 176 -7.87 0.20 20.62
CA GLN A 176 -7.40 -0.75 21.61
C GLN A 176 -6.27 -1.62 21.06
N HIS A 177 -5.36 -1.99 21.95
CA HIS A 177 -4.24 -2.90 21.65
C HIS A 177 -4.61 -4.38 21.85
N TYR A 178 -5.90 -4.66 22.12
CA TYR A 178 -6.47 -5.96 22.36
C TYR A 178 -7.76 -6.16 21.52
N VAL A 179 -8.14 -7.42 21.34
CA VAL A 179 -9.40 -7.84 20.70
C VAL A 179 -10.45 -8.06 21.78
N HIS A 180 -11.66 -7.54 21.60
CA HIS A 180 -12.73 -7.71 22.60
C HIS A 180 -13.13 -9.19 22.73
N SER A 181 -13.35 -9.66 23.95
CA SER A 181 -13.63 -11.07 24.23
C SER A 181 -14.85 -11.64 23.51
N LYS A 182 -15.86 -10.80 23.24
CA LYS A 182 -17.03 -11.15 22.42
C LYS A 182 -16.71 -11.81 21.06
N PHE A 183 -15.53 -11.53 20.49
CA PHE A 183 -15.12 -12.16 19.23
C PHE A 183 -14.68 -13.63 19.39
N LEU A 184 -14.52 -14.11 20.63
CA LEU A 184 -14.28 -15.53 20.91
C LEU A 184 -15.43 -16.41 20.43
N ASN A 185 -16.67 -15.91 20.49
CA ASN A 185 -17.86 -16.63 20.05
C ASN A 185 -17.81 -16.97 18.55
N LEU A 186 -17.07 -16.19 17.75
CA LEU A 186 -16.88 -16.47 16.32
C LEU A 186 -15.89 -17.61 16.06
N VAL A 187 -15.06 -17.93 17.05
CA VAL A 187 -13.99 -18.91 16.92
C VAL A 187 -14.21 -20.11 17.84
N THR A 188 -15.35 -20.20 18.53
CA THR A 188 -15.74 -21.38 19.31
C THR A 188 -15.90 -22.60 18.39
N ASP A 189 -16.76 -22.49 17.37
CA ASP A 189 -16.97 -23.53 16.36
C ASP A 189 -16.23 -23.20 15.06
N LEU A 190 -15.16 -23.95 14.79
CA LEU A 190 -14.36 -23.77 13.58
C LEU A 190 -15.10 -24.17 12.31
N GLU A 191 -16.10 -25.05 12.39
CA GLU A 191 -16.85 -25.50 11.22
C GLU A 191 -17.72 -24.37 10.63
N ASN A 192 -18.11 -23.40 11.47
CA ASN A 192 -18.92 -22.25 11.05
C ASN A 192 -18.10 -21.10 10.46
N LEU A 193 -16.77 -21.10 10.58
CA LEU A 193 -15.92 -19.99 10.11
C LEU A 193 -16.11 -19.66 8.62
N ARG A 194 -16.41 -20.67 7.80
CA ARG A 194 -16.66 -20.52 6.36
C ARG A 194 -18.05 -19.98 6.03
N LYS A 195 -19.00 -20.07 6.96
CA LYS A 195 -20.39 -19.66 6.77
C LYS A 195 -20.60 -18.17 7.06
N PHE A 196 -19.70 -17.53 7.79
CA PHE A 196 -19.85 -16.13 8.18
C PHE A 196 -19.70 -15.15 7.02
N ASN A 197 -20.54 -14.12 7.05
CA ASN A 197 -20.48 -12.96 6.16
C ASN A 197 -19.44 -11.93 6.66
N TRP A 198 -18.16 -12.29 6.50
CA TRP A 198 -17.04 -11.42 6.90
C TRP A 198 -17.03 -10.07 6.19
N GLY A 199 -17.49 -10.05 4.93
CA GLY A 199 -17.51 -8.85 4.10
C GLY A 199 -18.47 -7.78 4.62
N CYS A 200 -19.71 -8.17 4.95
CA CYS A 200 -20.66 -7.23 5.53
C CYS A 200 -20.27 -6.82 6.96
N PHE A 201 -19.71 -7.75 7.75
CA PHE A 201 -19.19 -7.43 9.08
C PHE A 201 -18.11 -6.33 9.05
N THR A 202 -17.09 -6.46 8.20
CA THR A 202 -16.03 -5.45 8.12
C THR A 202 -16.55 -4.11 7.57
N LEU A 203 -17.48 -4.15 6.59
CA LEU A 203 -18.09 -2.94 6.02
C LEU A 203 -18.95 -2.19 7.05
N ASN A 204 -19.77 -2.91 7.81
CA ASN A 204 -20.62 -2.33 8.86
C ASN A 204 -19.76 -1.69 9.95
N HIS A 205 -18.69 -2.37 10.40
CA HIS A 205 -17.75 -1.80 11.36
C HIS A 205 -17.01 -0.58 10.81
N PHE A 206 -16.65 -0.60 9.52
CA PHE A 206 -16.07 0.55 8.83
C PHE A 206 -17.01 1.76 8.88
N PHE A 207 -18.26 1.65 8.45
CA PHE A 207 -19.20 2.78 8.48
C PHE A 207 -19.52 3.26 9.90
N LYS A 208 -19.68 2.34 10.88
CA LYS A 208 -19.80 2.71 12.31
C LYS A 208 -18.59 3.55 12.78
N SER A 209 -17.38 3.20 12.32
CA SER A 209 -16.14 3.93 12.64
C SER A 209 -16.07 5.29 11.96
N ILE A 210 -16.47 5.40 10.68
CA ILE A 210 -16.53 6.67 9.95
C ILE A 210 -17.55 7.61 10.58
N HIS A 211 -18.75 7.12 10.91
CA HIS A 211 -19.78 7.90 11.60
C HIS A 211 -19.25 8.50 12.91
N LYS A 212 -18.55 7.70 13.73
CA LYS A 212 -17.93 8.17 14.96
C LYS A 212 -16.85 9.23 14.70
N PHE A 213 -16.04 9.04 13.66
CA PHE A 213 -14.98 10.00 13.28
C PHE A 213 -15.54 11.33 12.78
N ARG A 214 -16.65 11.31 12.04
CA ARG A 214 -17.30 12.52 11.53
C ARG A 214 -18.00 13.32 12.62
N ASN A 215 -18.57 12.64 13.62
CA ASN A 215 -19.39 13.28 14.66
C ASN A 215 -18.65 13.67 15.93
N ARG A 216 -17.35 13.36 16.04
CA ARG A 216 -16.55 13.68 17.22
C ARG A 216 -15.23 14.31 16.79
N ASP A 217 -14.99 15.53 17.24
CA ASP A 217 -13.68 16.15 17.05
C ASP A 217 -12.59 15.40 17.83
N HIS A 218 -11.38 15.38 17.28
CA HIS A 218 -10.16 14.81 17.90
C HIS A 218 -10.18 13.30 18.19
N VAL A 219 -11.03 12.51 17.51
CA VAL A 219 -10.96 11.04 17.62
C VAL A 219 -10.03 10.43 16.56
N ASN A 220 -9.38 9.33 16.94
CA ASN A 220 -8.61 8.52 16.00
C ASN A 220 -9.50 7.94 14.90
N LEU A 221 -8.97 7.86 13.67
CA LEU A 221 -9.66 7.24 12.54
C LEU A 221 -9.49 5.71 12.61
N GLN A 222 -10.62 5.02 12.81
CA GLN A 222 -10.70 3.56 13.04
C GLN A 222 -11.42 2.84 11.90
N GLY A 223 -11.46 1.51 12.00
CA GLY A 223 -12.10 0.65 11.01
C GLY A 223 -11.15 0.20 9.91
N ASN A 224 -11.69 -0.51 8.92
CA ASN A 224 -10.92 -1.08 7.83
C ASN A 224 -10.43 0.03 6.86
N LEU A 225 -9.35 0.74 7.22
CA LEU A 225 -8.84 1.86 6.41
C LEU A 225 -8.18 1.41 5.12
N ILE A 226 -7.74 0.15 5.05
CA ILE A 226 -7.21 -0.41 3.81
C ILE A 226 -8.35 -0.60 2.78
N LEU A 227 -9.58 -0.90 3.21
CA LEU A 227 -10.76 -0.87 2.33
C LEU A 227 -10.91 0.51 1.67
N LEU A 228 -10.94 1.59 2.47
CA LEU A 228 -11.15 2.95 1.97
C LEU A 228 -10.05 3.40 0.99
N GLN A 229 -8.80 3.10 1.31
CA GLN A 229 -7.65 3.44 0.46
C GLN A 229 -7.72 2.72 -0.90
N TYR A 230 -7.99 1.42 -0.88
CA TYR A 230 -8.03 0.60 -2.09
C TYR A 230 -9.28 0.86 -2.91
N TRP A 231 -10.41 1.10 -2.24
CA TRP A 231 -11.65 1.54 -2.89
C TRP A 231 -11.38 2.80 -3.72
N TYR A 232 -10.73 3.81 -3.15
CA TYR A 232 -10.39 5.03 -3.87
C TYR A 232 -9.48 4.73 -5.07
N TRP A 233 -8.43 3.95 -4.88
CA TRP A 233 -7.51 3.64 -5.95
C TRP A 233 -8.12 2.82 -7.09
N GLU A 234 -9.02 1.88 -6.80
CA GLU A 234 -9.73 1.11 -7.83
C GLU A 234 -10.81 1.96 -8.54
N HIS A 235 -11.45 2.92 -7.88
CA HIS A 235 -12.52 3.73 -8.50
C HIS A 235 -12.02 4.92 -9.31
N VAL A 236 -10.85 5.48 -9.00
CA VAL A 236 -10.26 6.59 -9.78
C VAL A 236 -9.37 6.10 -10.92
N ARG A 237 -9.39 4.78 -11.18
CA ARG A 237 -8.62 4.14 -12.26
C ARG A 237 -9.18 4.37 -13.66
N SER A 238 -10.49 4.46 -13.88
CA SER A 238 -11.09 4.59 -15.22
C SER A 238 -12.58 4.79 -15.06
N GLY A 239 -13.27 5.34 -16.06
CA GLY A 239 -14.73 5.27 -16.12
C GLY A 239 -15.24 3.84 -15.90
N ARG A 240 -16.49 3.69 -15.41
CA ARG A 240 -17.19 2.44 -15.02
C ARG A 240 -16.29 1.20 -14.86
N LEU A 241 -15.96 0.89 -13.60
CA LEU A 241 -15.29 -0.35 -13.19
C LEU A 241 -15.93 -1.60 -13.81
N MET A 242 -15.12 -2.42 -14.47
CA MET A 242 -15.49 -3.76 -14.92
C MET A 242 -14.76 -4.79 -14.03
N TYR A 243 -15.29 -5.03 -12.83
CA TYR A 243 -14.78 -6.07 -11.93
C TYR A 243 -14.77 -7.47 -12.58
N ALA A 244 -15.67 -7.70 -13.55
CA ALA A 244 -15.78 -8.96 -14.29
C ALA A 244 -14.50 -9.40 -15.02
N SER A 245 -13.59 -8.47 -15.34
CA SER A 245 -12.34 -8.80 -16.04
C SER A 245 -11.18 -9.16 -15.11
N ARG A 246 -11.38 -9.10 -13.78
CA ARG A 246 -10.27 -9.15 -12.80
C ARG A 246 -10.66 -10.04 -11.60
N PRO A 247 -10.07 -11.22 -11.44
CA PRO A 247 -10.41 -12.10 -10.33
C PRO A 247 -9.98 -11.47 -8.98
N PRO A 248 -10.85 -11.49 -7.96
CA PRO A 248 -10.47 -11.18 -6.59
C PRO A 248 -9.37 -12.13 -6.07
N PRO A 249 -8.58 -11.72 -5.06
CA PRO A 249 -8.67 -10.44 -4.36
C PRO A 249 -7.82 -9.35 -5.04
N LEU A 250 -8.39 -8.18 -5.31
CA LEU A 250 -7.65 -7.09 -6.00
C LEU A 250 -6.48 -6.57 -5.14
N ILE A 251 -6.53 -6.73 -3.82
CA ILE A 251 -5.48 -6.31 -2.88
C ILE A 251 -4.13 -6.99 -3.14
N ALA A 252 -4.13 -8.17 -3.78
CA ALA A 252 -2.92 -8.89 -4.16
C ALA A 252 -2.09 -8.22 -5.26
N ARG A 253 -2.59 -7.12 -5.86
CA ARG A 253 -1.94 -6.42 -6.97
C ARG A 253 -1.34 -5.08 -6.60
N TRP A 254 -1.48 -4.70 -5.34
CA TRP A 254 -1.03 -3.41 -4.84
C TRP A 254 0.15 -3.61 -3.90
N ASP A 255 1.34 -3.37 -4.39
CA ASP A 255 2.51 -3.15 -3.55
C ASP A 255 2.72 -1.66 -3.24
N GLU A 256 3.73 -1.35 -2.43
CA GLU A 256 4.07 0.04 -2.09
C GLU A 256 4.43 0.88 -3.33
N MET A 257 4.98 0.30 -4.39
CA MET A 257 5.31 1.03 -5.62
C MET A 257 4.04 1.56 -6.29
N MET A 258 3.07 0.67 -6.55
CA MET A 258 1.78 1.05 -7.14
C MET A 258 1.00 2.00 -6.22
N ALA A 259 1.02 1.75 -4.92
CA ALA A 259 0.41 2.62 -3.92
C ALA A 259 1.02 4.04 -3.92
N THR A 260 2.33 4.16 -4.10
CA THR A 260 3.00 5.48 -4.14
C THR A 260 2.65 6.22 -5.41
N LEU A 261 2.61 5.53 -6.56
CA LEU A 261 2.18 6.14 -7.83
C LEU A 261 0.77 6.74 -7.75
N ARG A 262 -0.16 6.06 -7.07
CA ARG A 262 -1.51 6.58 -6.80
C ARG A 262 -1.51 7.74 -5.81
N SER A 263 -0.66 7.70 -4.79
CA SER A 263 -0.50 8.81 -3.84
C SER A 263 -0.02 10.07 -4.55
N ASP A 264 1.02 9.97 -5.37
CA ASP A 264 1.56 11.10 -6.13
C ASP A 264 0.50 11.69 -7.09
N ALA A 265 -0.31 10.84 -7.74
CA ALA A 265 -1.39 11.30 -8.60
C ALA A 265 -2.48 12.05 -7.81
N TYR A 266 -2.84 11.55 -6.62
CA TYR A 266 -3.73 12.25 -5.70
C TYR A 266 -3.14 13.58 -5.22
N GLU A 267 -1.86 13.66 -4.89
CA GLU A 267 -1.21 14.90 -4.43
C GLU A 267 -1.18 15.98 -5.52
N LYS A 268 -1.07 15.58 -6.80
CA LYS A 268 -1.11 16.50 -7.94
C LYS A 268 -2.52 16.94 -8.32
N GLY A 269 -3.48 16.01 -8.31
CA GLY A 269 -4.83 16.24 -8.84
C GLY A 269 -5.91 16.51 -7.78
N GLY A 270 -5.64 16.17 -6.53
CA GLY A 270 -6.64 16.08 -5.47
C GLY A 270 -7.59 14.89 -5.65
N LEU A 271 -8.67 14.91 -4.85
CA LEU A 271 -9.67 13.82 -4.76
C LEU A 271 -10.33 13.45 -6.09
N HIS A 272 -10.46 14.42 -7.01
CA HIS A 272 -11.25 14.25 -8.24
C HIS A 272 -10.42 13.83 -9.46
N ASN A 273 -9.09 13.87 -9.37
CA ASN A 273 -8.21 13.82 -10.53
C ASN A 273 -7.10 12.76 -10.36
N GLY A 274 -7.33 11.67 -9.64
CA GLY A 274 -6.38 10.53 -9.63
C GLY A 274 -6.37 9.69 -10.92
N LEU A 275 -6.68 10.28 -12.08
CA LEU A 275 -6.91 9.58 -13.35
C LEU A 275 -5.65 8.87 -13.87
N ILE A 276 -5.82 7.86 -14.73
CA ILE A 276 -4.71 7.16 -15.40
C ILE A 276 -3.74 8.13 -16.07
N GLU A 277 -4.23 9.21 -16.69
CA GLU A 277 -3.38 10.22 -17.33
C GLU A 277 -2.37 10.83 -16.34
N MET A 278 -2.81 11.19 -15.14
CA MET A 278 -1.93 11.71 -14.09
C MET A 278 -0.98 10.63 -13.54
N VAL A 279 -1.42 9.37 -13.46
CA VAL A 279 -0.52 8.26 -13.10
C VAL A 279 0.57 8.07 -14.16
N VAL A 280 0.22 8.17 -15.45
CA VAL A 280 1.17 8.12 -16.57
C VAL A 280 2.15 9.29 -16.53
N GLU A 281 1.67 10.50 -16.26
CA GLU A 281 2.52 11.68 -16.06
C GLU A 281 3.48 11.51 -14.88
N VAL A 282 3.02 10.96 -13.76
CA VAL A 282 3.86 10.63 -12.59
C VAL A 282 4.91 9.59 -12.95
N MET A 283 4.53 8.51 -13.66
CA MET A 283 5.47 7.48 -14.11
C MET A 283 6.54 8.07 -15.02
N ASN A 284 6.14 8.88 -16.00
CA ASN A 284 7.06 9.58 -16.89
C ASN A 284 8.01 10.49 -16.11
N ALA A 285 7.51 11.26 -15.13
CA ALA A 285 8.33 12.11 -14.29
C ALA A 285 9.35 11.32 -13.46
N ARG A 286 8.96 10.17 -12.91
CA ARG A 286 9.86 9.28 -12.14
C ARG A 286 10.95 8.65 -13.01
N ILE A 287 10.61 8.26 -14.25
CA ILE A 287 11.60 7.76 -15.22
C ILE A 287 12.62 8.85 -15.51
N VAL A 288 12.18 10.07 -15.79
CA VAL A 288 13.07 11.21 -16.05
C VAL A 288 13.97 11.51 -14.84
N ASP A 289 13.43 11.49 -13.61
CA ASP A 289 14.24 11.66 -12.39
C ASP A 289 15.27 10.54 -12.22
N HIS A 290 14.89 9.28 -12.47
CA HIS A 290 15.80 8.15 -12.42
C HIS A 290 16.92 8.28 -13.45
N GLU A 291 16.58 8.61 -14.71
CA GLU A 291 17.55 8.88 -15.77
C GLU A 291 18.52 10.02 -15.38
N ASN A 292 18.01 11.08 -14.75
CA ASN A 292 18.85 12.18 -14.27
C ASN A 292 19.76 11.75 -13.11
N LYS A 293 19.28 10.93 -12.18
CA LYS A 293 20.10 10.36 -11.09
C LYS A 293 21.21 9.45 -11.62
N VAL A 294 20.90 8.59 -12.59
CA VAL A 294 21.89 7.73 -13.26
C VAL A 294 22.91 8.59 -14.01
N GLY A 295 22.46 9.61 -14.74
CA GLY A 295 23.32 10.56 -15.43
C GLY A 295 24.29 11.29 -14.50
N ARG A 296 23.82 11.76 -13.33
CA ARG A 296 24.70 12.38 -12.31
C ARG A 296 25.75 11.41 -11.79
N LYS A 297 25.37 10.17 -11.43
CA LYS A 297 26.33 9.14 -10.98
C LYS A 297 27.39 8.82 -12.03
N LEU A 298 27.02 8.84 -13.31
CA LEU A 298 27.95 8.61 -14.41
C LEU A 298 28.94 9.77 -14.54
N MET A 299 28.49 11.03 -14.46
CA MET A 299 29.38 12.20 -14.46
C MET A 299 30.35 12.20 -13.27
N GLU A 300 29.88 11.83 -12.07
CA GLU A 300 30.75 11.70 -10.90
C GLU A 300 31.82 10.61 -11.11
N MET A 301 31.44 9.50 -11.75
CA MET A 301 32.37 8.43 -12.09
C MET A 301 33.40 8.88 -13.13
N GLU A 302 32.95 9.59 -14.17
CA GLU A 302 33.79 10.20 -15.20
C GLU A 302 34.82 11.14 -14.58
N HIS A 303 34.38 12.08 -13.75
CA HIS A 303 35.29 13.01 -13.08
C HIS A 303 36.35 12.28 -12.24
N ARG A 304 35.97 11.22 -11.51
CA ARG A 304 36.94 10.40 -10.76
C ARG A 304 37.94 9.68 -11.66
N PHE A 305 37.51 9.20 -12.82
CA PHE A 305 38.40 8.56 -13.79
C PHE A 305 39.35 9.57 -14.43
N ASP A 306 38.86 10.74 -14.83
CA ASP A 306 39.68 11.80 -15.42
C ASP A 306 40.76 12.29 -14.44
N VAL A 307 40.40 12.53 -13.17
CA VAL A 307 41.37 12.93 -12.14
C VAL A 307 42.43 11.85 -11.95
N LYS A 308 42.03 10.57 -11.79
CA LYS A 308 42.99 9.46 -11.66
C LYS A 308 43.88 9.31 -12.88
N TYR A 309 43.33 9.50 -14.08
CA TYR A 309 44.08 9.42 -15.32
C TYR A 309 45.10 10.55 -15.44
N GLN A 310 44.73 11.78 -15.08
CA GLN A 310 45.65 12.92 -15.05
C GLN A 310 46.80 12.66 -14.07
N THR A 311 46.49 12.26 -12.83
CA THR A 311 47.52 11.95 -11.83
C THR A 311 48.44 10.82 -12.29
N LEU A 312 47.87 9.73 -12.83
CA LEU A 312 48.68 8.61 -13.32
C LEU A 312 49.55 9.03 -14.53
N GLY A 313 49.04 9.91 -15.38
CA GLY A 313 49.79 10.48 -16.50
C GLY A 313 50.95 11.34 -16.02
N GLU A 314 50.75 12.19 -15.02
CA GLU A 314 51.78 13.01 -14.39
C GLU A 314 52.87 12.13 -13.74
N ASP A 315 52.48 11.16 -12.91
CA ASP A 315 53.39 10.20 -12.27
C ASP A 315 54.27 9.46 -13.29
N LEU A 316 53.68 9.08 -14.43
CA LEU A 316 54.34 8.32 -15.47
C LEU A 316 55.34 9.17 -16.27
N ILE A 317 55.01 10.44 -16.54
CA ILE A 317 55.96 11.42 -17.10
C ILE A 317 57.16 11.59 -16.14
N ASP A 318 56.88 11.69 -14.85
CA ASP A 318 57.89 11.81 -13.78
C ASP A 318 58.81 10.59 -13.68
N MET A 319 58.28 9.38 -13.85
CA MET A 319 59.10 8.17 -13.91
C MET A 319 60.03 8.15 -15.13
N LYS A 320 59.52 8.59 -16.30
CA LYS A 320 60.24 8.57 -17.58
C LYS A 320 61.40 9.57 -17.59
N THR A 321 61.22 10.74 -16.98
CA THR A 321 62.30 11.71 -16.80
C THR A 321 63.42 11.19 -15.88
N LYS A 322 63.08 10.34 -14.89
CA LYS A 322 64.05 9.75 -13.94
C LYS A 322 64.76 8.49 -14.44
N THR A 323 64.13 7.69 -15.31
CA THR A 323 64.64 6.35 -15.70
C THR A 323 64.97 6.17 -17.18
N GLY A 324 64.67 7.14 -18.04
CA GLY A 324 64.84 7.03 -19.49
C GLY A 324 63.71 6.23 -20.17
N THR A 325 63.66 6.27 -21.50
CA THR A 325 62.55 5.73 -22.30
C THR A 325 62.48 4.20 -22.21
N ASN A 326 61.41 3.66 -21.59
CA ASN A 326 61.17 2.21 -21.47
C ASN A 326 60.04 1.76 -22.43
N PRO A 327 60.30 0.84 -23.40
CA PRO A 327 59.31 0.39 -24.37
C PRO A 327 58.04 -0.24 -23.77
N ARG A 328 58.14 -0.89 -22.59
CA ARG A 328 56.95 -1.45 -21.90
C ARG A 328 56.05 -0.36 -21.35
N LEU A 329 56.63 0.77 -20.96
CA LEU A 329 55.90 1.93 -20.45
C LEU A 329 55.14 2.63 -21.58
N SER A 330 55.77 2.80 -22.75
CA SER A 330 55.10 3.35 -23.94
C SER A 330 53.93 2.47 -24.39
N LYS A 331 54.06 1.15 -24.32
CA LYS A 331 52.95 0.22 -24.65
C LYS A 331 51.76 0.38 -23.68
N ALA A 332 52.02 0.53 -22.39
CA ALA A 332 50.97 0.79 -21.40
C ALA A 332 50.28 2.15 -21.62
N GLU A 333 51.02 3.19 -22.02
CA GLU A 333 50.46 4.50 -22.41
C GLU A 333 49.45 4.35 -23.56
N ASP A 334 49.82 3.60 -24.61
CA ASP A 334 48.97 3.38 -25.78
C ASP A 334 47.71 2.57 -25.42
N GLU A 335 47.84 1.50 -24.62
CA GLU A 335 46.70 0.71 -24.15
C GLU A 335 45.71 1.54 -23.31
N ILE A 336 46.21 2.42 -22.42
CA ILE A 336 45.34 3.30 -21.64
C ILE A 336 44.67 4.35 -22.54
N LYS A 337 45.36 4.85 -23.57
CA LYS A 337 44.80 5.80 -24.54
C LYS A 337 43.70 5.16 -25.38
N ASP A 338 43.86 3.90 -25.79
CA ASP A 338 42.83 3.13 -26.48
C ASP A 338 41.62 2.87 -25.58
N LEU A 339 41.82 2.46 -24.31
CA LEU A 339 40.74 2.32 -23.33
C LEU A 339 39.97 3.63 -23.12
N ARG A 340 40.66 4.79 -23.17
CA ARG A 340 40.01 6.11 -23.08
C ARG A 340 39.12 6.39 -24.30
N ARG A 341 39.56 5.99 -25.50
CA ARG A 341 38.75 6.13 -26.71
C ARG A 341 37.53 5.23 -26.66
N GLU A 342 37.69 3.96 -26.27
CA GLU A 342 36.58 3.02 -26.09
C GLU A 342 35.56 3.53 -25.06
N LEU A 343 36.02 4.09 -23.94
CA LEU A 343 35.16 4.71 -22.95
C LEU A 343 34.39 5.92 -23.51
N HIS A 344 35.03 6.73 -24.36
CA HIS A 344 34.40 7.87 -25.03
C HIS A 344 33.36 7.43 -26.09
N GLU A 345 33.60 6.34 -26.80
CA GLU A 345 32.65 5.75 -27.75
C GLU A 345 31.44 5.14 -27.03
N LEU A 346 31.67 4.35 -25.97
CA LEU A 346 30.62 3.86 -25.07
C LEU A 346 29.78 5.01 -24.48
N LYS A 347 30.41 6.14 -24.15
CA LYS A 347 29.72 7.37 -23.71
C LYS A 347 28.82 7.94 -24.80
N TYR A 348 29.31 8.06 -26.03
CA TYR A 348 28.52 8.56 -27.15
C TYR A 348 27.31 7.66 -27.43
N GLU A 349 27.52 6.33 -27.43
CA GLU A 349 26.45 5.35 -27.57
C GLU A 349 25.43 5.44 -26.43
N PHE A 350 25.88 5.57 -25.17
CA PHE A 350 24.97 5.70 -24.03
C PHE A 350 24.15 7.00 -24.10
N THR A 351 24.76 8.11 -24.52
CA THR A 351 24.09 9.42 -24.61
C THR A 351 23.11 9.48 -25.79
N SER A 352 23.48 8.86 -26.92
CA SER A 352 22.60 8.69 -28.09
C SER A 352 21.43 7.74 -27.80
N ASN A 353 21.71 6.62 -27.11
CA ASN A 353 20.68 5.71 -26.64
C ASN A 353 19.77 6.34 -25.58
N ARG A 354 20.25 7.26 -24.75
CA ARG A 354 19.40 8.02 -23.81
C ARG A 354 18.29 8.80 -24.51
N GLN A 355 18.56 9.42 -25.66
CA GLN A 355 17.55 10.16 -26.42
C GLN A 355 16.53 9.22 -27.08
N SER A 356 16.98 8.08 -27.61
CA SER A 356 16.11 7.10 -28.25
C SER A 356 15.29 6.26 -27.25
N VAL A 357 15.85 5.93 -26.09
CA VAL A 357 15.21 5.23 -24.98
C VAL A 357 14.25 6.14 -24.22
N SER A 358 14.51 7.45 -24.10
CA SER A 358 13.55 8.40 -23.52
C SER A 358 12.28 8.53 -24.38
N GLN A 359 12.42 8.52 -25.72
CA GLN A 359 11.29 8.48 -26.65
C GLN A 359 10.57 7.12 -26.65
N LYS A 360 11.31 6.01 -26.71
CA LYS A 360 10.73 4.66 -26.67
C LYS A 360 10.08 4.37 -25.32
N GLY A 361 10.68 4.78 -24.21
CA GLY A 361 10.18 4.65 -22.84
C GLY A 361 8.86 5.40 -22.65
N ARG A 362 8.73 6.62 -23.19
CA ARG A 362 7.44 7.33 -23.20
C ARG A 362 6.34 6.57 -23.95
N VAL A 363 6.66 6.00 -25.12
CA VAL A 363 5.72 5.19 -25.93
C VAL A 363 5.40 3.86 -25.23
N GLN A 364 6.39 3.22 -24.61
CA GLN A 364 6.22 1.95 -23.90
C GLN A 364 5.45 2.13 -22.59
N VAL A 365 5.57 3.28 -21.90
CA VAL A 365 4.77 3.62 -20.72
C VAL A 365 3.32 3.93 -21.10
N ILE A 366 3.06 4.55 -22.25
CA ILE A 366 1.70 4.71 -22.78
C ILE A 366 1.09 3.35 -23.10
N ASN A 367 1.83 2.48 -23.79
CA ASN A 367 1.39 1.13 -24.11
C ASN A 367 1.30 0.24 -22.84
N MET A 368 2.17 0.41 -21.85
CA MET A 368 2.08 -0.26 -20.56
C MET A 368 0.96 0.31 -19.71
N ALA A 369 0.61 1.60 -19.78
CA ALA A 369 -0.60 2.08 -19.12
C ALA A 369 -1.85 1.44 -19.74
N GLN A 370 -1.82 1.19 -21.05
CA GLN A 370 -2.87 0.49 -21.78
C GLN A 370 -2.85 -1.04 -21.57
N HIS A 371 -1.70 -1.67 -21.28
CA HIS A 371 -1.53 -3.14 -21.19
C HIS A 371 -1.16 -3.68 -19.79
N VAL A 372 -0.61 -2.87 -18.89
CA VAL A 372 -0.21 -3.18 -17.49
C VAL A 372 -1.35 -2.87 -16.51
N ASN A 373 -2.57 -2.58 -16.97
CA ASN A 373 -3.73 -2.53 -16.08
C ASN A 373 -3.53 -1.56 -14.88
N ILE A 374 -2.79 -0.46 -15.10
CA ILE A 374 -2.52 0.62 -14.13
C ILE A 374 -3.76 1.46 -13.90
#